data_AF-A0A2T1ESW0-F1
#
_entry.id   AF-A0A2T1ESW0-F1
#
_cell.length_a   1.000
_cell.length_b   1.000
_cell.length_c   1.000
_cell.angle_alpha   90.00
_cell.angle_beta   90.00
_cell.angle_gamma   90.00
#
_symmetry.space_group_name_H-M   'P 1'
#
loop_
_entity.id
_entity.type
_entity.pdbx_description
1 polymer ?
#
loop_
_entity_poly.entity_id
_entity_poly.type
_entity_poly.pdbx_seq_one_letter_code
_entity_poly.pdbx_strand_id
1 'polypeptide(L)'
;MDLARILKQLYSLYGLKLKQKRSKSLLLALLNSLADFDGALSEDAIELLDELKTRSHIFPPLYADVFALPHSATCVDLVDRITSLSQEQVATASYAFQIFRYYEQILRANPVDSSPQQKVAYESQVERVRVSVARTKAALDESLG
;
A
#
# COMPACT_ATOMS: atom_id res chain seq x y z
N MET A 1 -9.91 18.22 38.51
CA MET A 1 -9.63 17.68 37.16
C MET A 1 -8.13 17.50 37.05
N ASP A 2 -7.68 16.27 36.85
CA ASP A 2 -6.29 15.87 37.04
C ASP A 2 -5.46 16.11 35.77
N LEU A 3 -4.55 17.09 35.85
CA LEU A 3 -3.66 17.49 34.74
C LEU A 3 -2.81 16.31 34.24
N ALA A 4 -2.46 15.37 35.12
CA ALA A 4 -1.70 14.18 34.77
C ALA A 4 -2.50 13.24 33.84
N ARG A 5 -3.83 13.17 34.02
CA ARG A 5 -4.72 12.36 33.18
C ARG A 5 -4.83 12.94 31.77
N ILE A 6 -4.92 14.27 31.66
CA ILE A 6 -5.00 14.99 30.38
C ILE A 6 -3.68 14.88 29.61
N LEU A 7 -2.54 15.03 30.29
CA LEU A 7 -1.21 14.87 29.67
C LEU A 7 -0.95 13.44 29.19
N LYS A 8 -1.38 12.41 29.94
CA LYS A 8 -1.24 11.00 29.54
C LYS A 8 -2.11 10.66 28.32
N GLN A 9 -3.31 11.25 28.24
CA GLN A 9 -4.23 11.09 27.11
C GLN A 9 -3.71 11.83 25.86
N LEU A 10 -3.14 13.03 26.03
CA LEU A 10 -2.48 13.78 24.96
C LEU A 10 -1.21 13.08 24.45
N TYR A 11 -0.35 12.55 25.33
CA TYR A 11 0.83 11.76 24.94
C TYR A 11 0.45 10.46 24.23
N SER A 12 -0.63 9.80 24.66
CA SER A 12 -1.17 8.62 23.98
C SER A 12 -1.69 8.97 22.58
N LEU A 13 -2.45 10.06 22.44
CA LEU A 13 -2.98 10.54 21.15
C LEU A 13 -1.88 11.06 20.20
N TYR A 14 -0.91 11.82 20.71
CA TYR A 14 0.25 12.29 19.94
C TYR A 14 1.19 11.14 19.58
N GLY A 15 1.42 10.21 20.51
CA GLY A 15 2.16 8.97 20.27
C GLY A 15 1.49 8.07 19.23
N LEU A 16 0.15 7.96 19.25
CA LEU A 16 -0.63 7.29 18.21
C LEU A 16 -0.50 8.00 16.86
N LYS A 17 -0.59 9.34 16.83
CA LYS A 17 -0.44 10.14 15.59
C LYS A 17 0.97 10.06 15.01
N LEU A 18 2.00 10.04 15.85
CA LEU A 18 3.40 9.87 15.43
C LEU A 18 3.69 8.44 14.95
N LYS A 19 3.14 7.41 15.63
CA LYS A 19 3.20 6.02 15.16
C LYS A 19 2.42 5.80 13.86
N GLN A 20 1.26 6.43 13.67
CA GLN A 20 0.51 6.43 12.41
C GLN A 20 1.22 7.18 11.28
N LYS A 21 1.85 8.33 11.55
CA LYS A 21 2.69 9.03 10.56
C LYS A 21 3.88 8.16 10.13
N ARG A 22 4.49 7.44 11.08
CA ARG A 22 5.53 6.44 10.79
C ARG A 22 4.98 5.18 10.10
N SER A 23 3.74 4.75 10.36
CA SER A 23 3.19 3.54 9.74
C SER A 23 2.95 3.72 8.25
N LYS A 24 2.53 4.91 7.80
CA LYS A 24 2.43 5.22 6.37
C LYS A 24 3.79 5.23 5.69
N SER A 25 4.84 5.74 6.35
CA SER A 25 6.19 5.72 5.79
C SER A 25 6.80 4.31 5.79
N LEU A 26 6.54 3.50 6.83
CA LEU A 26 6.98 2.10 6.91
C LEU A 26 6.29 1.20 5.89
N LEU A 27 4.98 1.35 5.73
CA LEU A 27 4.24 0.60 4.74
C LEU A 27 4.71 0.97 3.33
N LEU A 28 4.87 2.26 3.03
CA LEU A 28 5.47 2.69 1.76
C LEU A 28 6.90 2.19 1.58
N ALA A 29 7.72 2.16 2.65
CA ALA A 29 9.08 1.66 2.59
C ALA A 29 9.12 0.15 2.28
N LEU A 30 8.25 -0.65 2.92
CA LEU A 30 8.11 -2.07 2.62
C LEU A 30 7.69 -2.26 1.17
N LEU A 31 6.66 -1.53 0.74
CA LEU A 31 6.13 -1.66 -0.61
C LEU A 31 7.11 -1.18 -1.69
N ASN A 32 7.93 -0.16 -1.41
CA ASN A 32 9.03 0.24 -2.28
C ASN A 32 10.12 -0.84 -2.31
N SER A 33 10.51 -1.38 -1.15
CA SER A 33 11.51 -2.43 -1.08
C SER A 33 11.09 -3.69 -1.82
N LEU A 34 9.80 -4.04 -1.76
CA LEU A 34 9.19 -5.11 -2.53
C LEU A 34 9.21 -4.83 -4.04
N ALA A 35 9.00 -3.56 -4.42
CA ALA A 35 8.98 -3.11 -5.81
C ALA A 35 10.38 -2.99 -6.45
N ASP A 36 11.43 -2.79 -5.63
CA ASP A 36 12.81 -2.58 -6.09
C ASP A 36 13.62 -3.89 -6.20
N PHE A 37 13.14 -4.99 -5.61
CA PHE A 37 13.77 -6.31 -5.69
C PHE A 37 12.79 -7.30 -6.33
N ASP A 38 13.17 -7.88 -7.48
CA ASP A 38 12.41 -8.87 -8.27
C ASP A 38 11.98 -10.13 -7.47
N GLY A 39 11.07 -9.98 -6.50
CA GLY A 39 10.55 -11.06 -5.65
C GLY A 39 11.39 -11.45 -4.43
N ALA A 40 12.55 -10.82 -4.21
CA ALA A 40 13.37 -11.09 -3.04
C ALA A 40 13.05 -10.12 -1.89
N LEU A 41 12.74 -10.67 -0.71
CA LEU A 41 12.71 -9.88 0.53
C LEU A 41 14.15 -9.50 0.88
N SER A 42 14.48 -8.22 0.75
CA SER A 42 15.75 -7.68 1.27
C SER A 42 15.79 -7.78 2.80
N GLU A 43 16.98 -7.69 3.40
CA GLU A 43 17.12 -7.59 4.86
C GLU A 43 16.30 -6.40 5.41
N ASP A 44 16.32 -5.27 4.71
CA ASP A 44 15.48 -4.10 5.01
C ASP A 44 13.98 -4.44 4.99
N ALA A 45 13.51 -5.21 4.00
CA ALA A 45 12.11 -5.63 3.92
C ALA A 45 11.73 -6.52 5.11
N ILE A 46 12.63 -7.40 5.54
CA ILE A 46 12.41 -8.29 6.70
C ILE A 46 12.27 -7.47 7.99
N GLU A 47 13.16 -6.48 8.22
CA GLU A 47 13.05 -5.59 9.38
C GLU A 47 11.74 -4.78 9.36
N LEU A 48 11.33 -4.30 8.19
CA LEU A 48 10.06 -3.57 8.02
C LEU A 48 8.83 -4.46 8.27
N LEU A 49 8.88 -5.74 7.87
CA LEU A 49 7.83 -6.72 8.15
C LEU A 49 7.70 -6.99 9.66
N ASP A 50 8.80 -7.14 10.38
CA ASP A 50 8.77 -7.33 11.84
C ASP A 50 8.25 -6.10 12.58
N GLU A 51 8.59 -4.90 12.11
CA GLU A 51 7.99 -3.66 12.64
C GLU A 51 6.48 -3.54 12.36
N LEU A 52 6.00 -4.09 11.23
CA LEU A 52 4.59 -4.08 10.84
C LEU A 52 3.76 -5.16 11.56
N LYS A 53 4.35 -6.31 11.91
CA LYS A 53 3.70 -7.38 12.71
C LYS A 53 3.12 -6.90 14.03
N THR A 54 3.72 -5.88 14.63
CA THR A 54 3.28 -5.34 15.92
C THR A 54 2.17 -4.29 15.79
N ARG A 55 1.68 -4.01 14.58
CA ARG A 55 0.76 -2.91 14.29
C ARG A 55 -0.58 -3.40 13.75
N SER A 56 -1.65 -3.12 14.48
CA SER A 56 -3.02 -3.51 14.12
C SER A 56 -3.76 -2.45 13.29
N HIS A 57 -3.04 -1.61 12.53
CA HIS A 57 -3.68 -0.58 11.71
C HIS A 57 -4.36 -1.21 10.49
N ILE A 58 -5.50 -0.65 10.09
CA ILE A 58 -6.20 -1.05 8.87
C ILE A 58 -5.27 -0.80 7.68
N PHE A 59 -5.10 -1.83 6.88
CA PHE A 59 -4.33 -1.79 5.65
C PHE A 59 -5.12 -1.02 4.58
N PRO A 60 -4.50 -0.11 3.82
CA PRO A 60 -5.23 0.65 2.81
C PRO A 60 -5.92 -0.30 1.79
N PRO A 61 -7.25 -0.14 1.56
CA PRO A 61 -8.01 -1.07 0.72
C PRO A 61 -7.45 -1.26 -0.69
N LEU A 62 -6.88 -0.21 -1.27
CA LEU A 62 -6.25 -0.24 -2.59
C LEU A 62 -5.14 -1.31 -2.69
N TYR A 63 -4.41 -1.52 -1.60
CA TYR A 63 -3.30 -2.47 -1.56
C TYR A 63 -3.74 -3.84 -1.01
N ALA A 64 -4.88 -3.92 -0.32
CA ALA A 64 -5.47 -5.20 0.08
C ALA A 64 -5.78 -6.06 -1.14
N ASP A 65 -6.31 -5.44 -2.21
CA ASP A 65 -6.55 -6.10 -3.50
C ASP A 65 -5.28 -6.72 -4.11
N VAL A 66 -4.11 -6.12 -3.90
CA VAL A 66 -2.83 -6.60 -4.48
C VAL A 66 -2.37 -7.91 -3.84
N PHE A 67 -2.73 -8.14 -2.57
CA PHE A 67 -2.35 -9.33 -1.82
C PHE A 67 -3.51 -10.31 -1.61
N ALA A 68 -4.63 -10.11 -2.31
CA ALA A 68 -5.87 -10.87 -2.16
C ALA A 68 -6.40 -10.88 -0.70
N LEU A 69 -6.31 -9.73 -0.04
CA LEU A 69 -6.75 -9.54 1.34
C LEU A 69 -8.12 -8.84 1.39
N PRO A 70 -8.96 -9.13 2.40
CA PRO A 70 -10.22 -8.41 2.59
C PRO A 70 -9.96 -6.92 2.88
N HIS A 71 -10.89 -6.03 2.53
CA HIS A 71 -10.74 -4.58 2.80
C HIS A 71 -10.72 -4.22 4.29
N SER A 72 -11.06 -5.17 5.16
CA SER A 72 -10.91 -5.07 6.61
C SER A 72 -9.53 -5.51 7.12
N ALA A 73 -8.64 -5.97 6.23
CA ALA A 73 -7.33 -6.47 6.60
C ALA A 73 -6.49 -5.41 7.30
N THR A 74 -5.64 -5.89 8.20
CA THR A 74 -4.69 -5.10 8.97
C THR A 74 -3.28 -5.25 8.40
N CYS A 75 -2.35 -4.43 8.88
CA CYS A 75 -0.93 -4.61 8.57
C CYS A 75 -0.40 -5.98 9.02
N VAL A 76 -0.98 -6.61 10.05
CA VAL A 76 -0.59 -7.96 10.47
C VAL A 76 -1.01 -8.99 9.43
N ASP A 77 -2.26 -8.91 8.96
CA ASP A 77 -2.77 -9.80 7.90
C ASP A 77 -1.94 -9.68 6.61
N LEU A 78 -1.45 -8.47 6.30
CA LEU A 78 -0.52 -8.25 5.21
C LEU A 78 0.81 -8.99 5.42
N VAL A 79 1.41 -8.86 6.60
CA VAL A 79 2.69 -9.53 6.87
C VAL A 79 2.52 -11.04 6.79
N ASP A 80 1.48 -11.58 7.43
CA ASP A 80 1.20 -13.01 7.41
C ASP A 80 1.01 -13.50 5.96
N ARG A 81 0.27 -12.73 5.15
CA ARG A 81 0.10 -13.03 3.73
C ARG A 81 1.43 -13.01 2.99
N ILE A 82 2.24 -11.96 3.07
CA ILE A 82 3.54 -11.87 2.39
C ILE A 82 4.44 -13.05 2.78
N THR A 83 4.49 -13.43 4.06
CA THR A 83 5.32 -14.55 4.52
C THR A 83 4.81 -15.92 4.06
N SER A 84 3.53 -16.02 3.66
CA SER A 84 2.94 -17.26 3.12
C SER A 84 3.15 -17.44 1.62
N LEU A 85 3.55 -16.39 0.90
CA LEU A 85 3.70 -16.40 -0.55
C LEU A 85 5.08 -16.92 -0.97
N SER A 86 5.15 -17.55 -2.14
CA SER A 86 6.42 -17.84 -2.79
C SER A 86 7.11 -16.53 -3.25
N GLN A 87 8.42 -16.57 -3.50
CA GLN A 87 9.14 -15.41 -4.04
C GLN A 87 8.56 -14.93 -5.38
N GLU A 88 8.10 -15.85 -6.24
CA GLU A 88 7.47 -15.54 -7.52
C GLU A 88 6.12 -14.83 -7.34
N GLN A 89 5.33 -15.26 -6.35
CA GLN A 89 4.07 -14.62 -5.98
C GLN A 89 4.31 -13.23 -5.37
N VAL A 90 5.35 -13.08 -4.55
CA VAL A 90 5.78 -11.78 -4.02
C VAL A 90 6.21 -10.86 -5.16
N ALA A 91 7.01 -11.33 -6.13
CA ALA A 91 7.40 -10.55 -7.31
C ALA A 91 6.19 -10.05 -8.11
N THR A 92 5.22 -10.94 -8.32
CA THR A 92 3.99 -10.64 -9.07
C THR A 92 3.16 -9.58 -8.33
N ALA A 93 3.01 -9.72 -7.00
CA ALA A 93 2.34 -8.73 -6.15
C ALA A 93 3.08 -7.38 -6.14
N SER A 94 4.41 -7.38 -6.10
CA SER A 94 5.24 -6.17 -6.17
C SER A 94 5.06 -5.40 -7.48
N TYR A 95 5.07 -6.11 -8.62
CA TYR A 95 4.83 -5.49 -9.92
C TYR A 95 3.41 -4.91 -10.00
N ALA A 96 2.44 -5.66 -9.51
CA ALA A 96 1.06 -5.19 -9.45
C ALA A 96 0.91 -3.93 -8.59
N PHE A 97 1.62 -3.87 -7.46
CA PHE A 97 1.63 -2.71 -6.58
C PHE A 97 2.08 -1.43 -7.31
N GLN A 98 3.13 -1.50 -8.14
CA GLN A 98 3.62 -0.35 -8.90
C GLN A 98 2.52 0.22 -9.82
N ILE A 99 1.77 -0.65 -10.51
CA ILE A 99 0.67 -0.26 -11.41
C ILE A 99 -0.47 0.42 -10.64
N PHE A 100 -0.85 -0.12 -9.49
CA PHE A 100 -1.92 0.44 -8.66
C PHE A 100 -1.53 1.79 -8.05
N ARG A 101 -0.28 1.92 -7.59
CA ARG A 101 0.25 3.18 -7.08
C ARG A 101 0.28 4.25 -8.18
N TYR A 102 0.68 3.88 -9.39
CA TYR A 102 0.66 4.80 -10.53
C TYR A 102 -0.75 5.26 -10.88
N TYR A 103 -1.73 4.34 -10.85
CA TYR A 103 -3.14 4.69 -11.03
C TYR A 103 -3.63 5.69 -9.98
N GLU A 104 -3.30 5.47 -8.70
CA GLU A 104 -3.67 6.38 -7.63
C GLU A 104 -3.04 7.78 -7.82
N GLN A 105 -1.78 7.85 -8.25
CA GLN A 105 -1.10 9.11 -8.51
C GLN A 105 -1.76 9.89 -9.64
N ILE A 106 -2.14 9.21 -10.73
CA ILE A 106 -2.87 9.83 -11.84
C ILE A 106 -4.22 10.37 -11.34
N LEU A 107 -5.00 9.56 -10.63
CA LEU A 107 -6.31 9.98 -10.12
C LEU A 107 -6.22 11.20 -9.19
N ARG A 108 -5.15 11.31 -8.40
CA ARG A 108 -4.91 12.47 -7.52
C ARG A 108 -4.46 13.73 -8.24
N ALA A 109 -3.85 13.61 -9.42
CA ALA A 109 -3.36 14.76 -10.18
C ALA A 109 -4.47 15.67 -10.75
N ASN A 110 -5.72 15.18 -10.77
CA ASN A 110 -6.96 15.84 -11.20
C ASN A 110 -6.77 17.19 -11.95
N PRO A 111 -6.83 17.21 -13.30
CA PRO A 111 -6.51 18.36 -14.14
C PRO A 111 -7.66 19.39 -14.21
N VAL A 112 -8.11 19.90 -13.06
CA VAL A 112 -9.26 20.83 -12.94
C VAL A 112 -9.06 22.08 -13.81
N ASP A 113 -7.86 22.65 -13.77
CA ASP A 113 -7.48 23.91 -14.47
C ASP A 113 -6.72 23.70 -15.78
N SER A 114 -6.82 22.52 -16.40
CA SER A 114 -6.05 22.16 -17.60
C SER A 114 -6.78 22.49 -18.91
N SER A 115 -6.01 22.66 -19.99
CA SER A 115 -6.55 22.88 -21.34
C SER A 115 -7.36 21.66 -21.83
N PRO A 116 -8.27 21.82 -22.81
CA PRO A 116 -9.04 20.69 -23.35
C PRO A 116 -8.17 19.54 -23.86
N GLN A 117 -7.02 19.85 -24.47
CA GLN A 117 -6.07 18.84 -24.96
C GLN A 117 -5.41 18.07 -23.80
N GLN A 118 -5.09 18.76 -22.70
CA GLN A 118 -4.56 18.13 -21.49
C GLN A 118 -5.59 17.23 -20.81
N LYS A 119 -6.88 17.62 -20.80
CA LYS A 119 -7.97 16.79 -20.28
C LYS A 119 -8.14 15.51 -21.07
N VAL A 120 -8.16 15.59 -22.41
CA VAL A 120 -8.23 14.40 -23.29
C VAL A 120 -7.02 13.48 -23.10
N ALA A 121 -5.81 14.05 -22.99
CA ALA A 121 -4.60 13.27 -22.75
C ALA A 121 -4.64 12.55 -21.39
N TYR A 122 -5.12 13.24 -20.35
CA TYR A 122 -5.33 12.68 -19.02
C TYR A 122 -6.35 11.54 -19.03
N GLU A 123 -7.53 11.73 -19.65
CA GLU A 123 -8.56 10.69 -19.75
C GLU A 123 -8.04 9.45 -20.48
N SER A 124 -7.31 9.65 -21.58
CA SER A 124 -6.65 8.57 -22.33
C SER A 124 -5.63 7.82 -21.46
N GLN A 125 -4.86 8.53 -20.64
CA GLN A 125 -3.90 7.93 -19.72
C GLN A 125 -4.58 7.16 -18.58
N VAL A 126 -5.63 7.72 -17.99
CA VAL A 126 -6.47 7.06 -16.97
C VAL A 126 -7.03 5.75 -17.51
N GLU A 127 -7.56 5.76 -18.73
CA GLU A 127 -8.14 4.56 -19.33
C GLU A 127 -7.09 3.47 -19.60
N ARG A 128 -5.92 3.83 -20.13
CA ARG A 128 -4.80 2.88 -20.30
C ARG A 128 -4.41 2.22 -18.99
N VAL A 129 -4.30 3.00 -17.92
CA VAL A 129 -3.90 2.48 -16.61
C VAL A 129 -5.02 1.67 -15.97
N ARG A 130 -6.29 2.05 -16.14
CA ARG A 130 -7.44 1.26 -15.69
C ARG A 130 -7.45 -0.14 -16.31
N VAL A 131 -7.21 -0.25 -17.61
CA VAL A 131 -7.07 -1.55 -18.29
C VAL A 131 -5.89 -2.35 -17.74
N SER A 132 -4.75 -1.68 -17.49
CA SER A 132 -3.59 -2.33 -16.87
C SER A 132 -3.92 -2.88 -15.48
N VAL A 133 -4.55 -2.09 -14.62
CA VAL A 133 -4.99 -2.51 -13.28
C VAL A 133 -5.94 -3.70 -13.36
N ALA A 134 -6.91 -3.69 -14.27
CA ALA A 134 -7.86 -4.80 -14.43
C ALA A 134 -7.17 -6.11 -14.85
N ARG A 135 -6.24 -6.05 -15.81
CA ARG A 135 -5.46 -7.22 -16.24
C ARG A 135 -4.56 -7.74 -15.13
N THR A 136 -3.91 -6.84 -14.42
CA THR A 136 -3.07 -7.17 -13.27
C THR A 136 -3.88 -7.81 -12.15
N LYS A 137 -5.10 -7.33 -11.86
CA LYS A 137 -6.02 -7.99 -10.90
C LYS A 137 -6.31 -9.43 -11.31
N ALA A 138 -6.71 -9.65 -12.56
CA ALA A 138 -6.99 -11.00 -13.05
C ALA A 138 -5.77 -11.93 -12.93
N ALA A 139 -4.57 -11.44 -13.28
CA ALA A 139 -3.34 -12.21 -13.15
C ALA A 139 -2.96 -12.50 -11.69
N LEU A 140 -3.22 -11.56 -10.77
CA LEU A 140 -3.03 -11.77 -9.33
C LEU A 140 -4.00 -12.83 -8.79
N ASP A 141 -5.27 -12.77 -9.19
CA ASP A 141 -6.28 -13.75 -8.75
C ASP A 141 -5.91 -15.16 -9.22
N GLU A 142 -5.34 -15.31 -10.43
CA GLU A 142 -4.82 -16.59 -10.94
C GLU A 142 -3.54 -17.06 -10.24
N SER A 143 -2.66 -16.13 -9.85
CA SER A 143 -1.35 -16.44 -9.25
C SER A 143 -1.41 -16.68 -7.74
N LEU A 144 -2.32 -16.00 -7.04
CA LEU A 144 -2.44 -15.99 -5.59
C LEU A 144 -3.63 -16.82 -5.05
N GLY A 145 -4.51 -17.28 -5.94
CA GLY A 145 -5.71 -18.09 -5.67
C GLY A 145 -5.44 -19.56 -5.39
#